data_AF-A0A4S8L0P4-F1
#
_entry.id   AF-A0A4S8L0P4-F1
#
_cell.length_a   1.000
_cell.length_b   1.000
_cell.length_c   1.000
_cell.angle_alpha   90.00
_cell.angle_beta   90.00
_cell.angle_gamma   90.00
#
_symmetry.space_group_name_H-M   'P 1'
#
loop_
_entity.id
_entity.type
_entity.pdbx_description
1 polymer ?
#
loop_
_entity_poly.entity_id
_entity_poly.type
_entity_poly.pdbx_seq_one_letter_code
_entity_poly.pdbx_strand_id
1 'polypeptide(L)'
;MLSKDHIIQNTHYSQKAFHYVDIGNGHAREGCTPGTRKKVLKDIEKWADGTSPVKTLGYWICGMAGTGKSTIAKSVCNTMENRKMLAASFFCSRQIPECRDQSKIIPTIVYQMAQFSPIFGRELVTILQGDPDKISRPPSEQLEMLLVGPWMKLVRSGAMHSYTSVIIIDALDECENIESVLSALIPAIQNQRIPGLKFLFTSRPENHIYKHLNAPNPLPAESQVEKMYLHNVEESVVQEDIAIYLSYKLQDLGITQLDMDKLIKSSGKLFIYAATLVKYICDPDFPDLALSKVQEMTSMGSIPDRTQTQVLDQLYSTILRNAIPERLTPSQRKDYLGIIHTIITAGRPLTCSIISELLGMQEKLVEATISRMQSVLYVSDYLIYTFHASFADYIVTKDRSVDMYCNKTECHTLLSHSIFSHMNNLRFNICDLPSSFLADKDVPD
;
A
#
# COMPACT_ATOMS: atom_id res chain seq x y z
N MET A 1 23.44 -16.27 -23.03
CA MET A 1 22.78 -15.16 -22.29
C MET A 1 21.32 -15.48 -22.01
N LEU A 2 20.56 -15.93 -23.02
CA LEU A 2 19.14 -16.31 -22.93
C LEU A 2 18.74 -17.30 -21.80
N SER A 3 19.62 -18.23 -21.37
CA SER A 3 19.26 -19.20 -20.31
C SER A 3 19.34 -18.63 -18.88
N LYS A 4 20.07 -17.53 -18.66
CA LYS A 4 20.25 -16.95 -17.32
C LYS A 4 19.05 -16.09 -16.93
N ASP A 5 18.51 -15.34 -17.88
CA ASP A 5 17.33 -14.50 -17.68
C ASP A 5 16.09 -15.36 -17.41
N HIS A 6 15.96 -16.53 -18.04
CA HIS A 6 14.81 -17.43 -17.84
C HIS A 6 14.72 -17.98 -16.40
N ILE A 7 15.84 -18.32 -15.76
CA ILE A 7 15.84 -18.87 -14.39
C ILE A 7 15.44 -17.80 -13.37
N ILE A 8 15.94 -16.58 -13.55
CA ILE A 8 15.59 -15.46 -12.67
C ILE A 8 14.13 -15.04 -12.90
N GLN A 9 13.64 -15.06 -14.15
CA GLN A 9 12.25 -14.78 -14.48
C GLN A 9 11.25 -15.81 -13.94
N ASN A 10 11.69 -17.06 -13.72
CA ASN A 10 10.88 -18.10 -13.09
C ASN A 10 10.89 -18.03 -11.56
N THR A 11 11.59 -17.08 -10.95
CA THR A 11 11.35 -16.79 -9.53
C THR A 11 9.90 -16.29 -9.43
N HIS A 12 9.09 -16.82 -8.51
CA HIS A 12 7.68 -16.43 -8.41
C HIS A 12 7.51 -15.02 -7.81
N TYR A 13 8.25 -14.02 -8.29
CA TYR A 13 8.25 -12.64 -7.83
C TYR A 13 6.94 -11.91 -8.19
N SER A 14 6.69 -10.79 -7.50
CA SER A 14 5.55 -9.92 -7.74
C SER A 14 6.00 -8.65 -8.45
N GLN A 15 5.59 -8.49 -9.71
CA GLN A 15 5.78 -7.22 -10.42
C GLN A 15 4.97 -6.09 -9.77
N LYS A 16 3.74 -6.39 -9.33
CA LYS A 16 2.82 -5.41 -8.72
C LYS A 16 3.35 -4.78 -7.42
N ALA A 17 4.33 -5.42 -6.78
CA ALA A 17 4.99 -4.91 -5.59
C ALA A 17 6.09 -3.88 -5.87
N PHE A 18 6.50 -3.67 -7.13
CA PHE A 18 7.52 -2.67 -7.45
C PHE A 18 7.03 -1.25 -7.21
N HIS A 19 7.91 -0.37 -6.76
CA HIS A 19 7.57 1.00 -6.39
C HIS A 19 7.08 1.90 -7.55
N TYR A 20 7.37 1.54 -8.81
CA TYR A 20 6.98 2.32 -10.00
C TYR A 20 5.77 1.74 -10.73
N VAL A 21 5.25 0.58 -10.33
CA VAL A 21 4.08 0.00 -11.00
C VAL A 21 2.85 0.85 -10.72
N ASP A 22 2.15 1.20 -11.80
CA ASP A 22 0.84 1.81 -11.75
C ASP A 22 -0.13 0.81 -11.13
N ILE A 23 -0.76 1.20 -10.02
CA ILE A 23 -1.79 0.40 -9.36
C ILE A 23 -3.14 0.58 -10.04
N GLY A 24 -3.22 1.46 -11.05
CA GLY A 24 -4.31 1.49 -12.00
C GLY A 24 -4.85 2.85 -12.41
N ASN A 25 -5.35 2.96 -13.65
CA ASN A 25 -6.04 4.14 -14.19
C ASN A 25 -5.24 5.46 -14.08
N GLY A 26 -3.90 5.38 -14.24
CA GLY A 26 -3.01 6.52 -14.08
C GLY A 26 -2.76 6.92 -12.62
N HIS A 27 -3.26 6.15 -11.65
CA HIS A 27 -2.98 6.35 -10.22
C HIS A 27 -1.65 5.69 -9.84
N ALA A 28 -0.56 6.18 -10.41
CA ALA A 28 0.77 5.81 -9.95
C ALA A 28 0.97 6.24 -8.49
N ARG A 29 1.77 5.47 -7.73
CA ARG A 29 2.18 5.89 -6.39
C ARG A 29 2.94 7.21 -6.49
N GLU A 30 2.36 8.29 -5.98
CA GLU A 30 3.01 9.60 -5.95
C GLU A 30 3.98 9.70 -4.77
N GLY A 31 5.12 10.35 -5.01
CA GLY A 31 6.01 10.81 -3.94
C GLY A 31 5.45 12.02 -3.20
N CYS A 32 6.21 12.51 -2.23
CA CYS A 32 5.90 13.73 -1.49
C CYS A 32 5.80 14.91 -2.46
N THR A 33 4.82 15.78 -2.25
CA THR A 33 4.72 17.04 -2.97
C THR A 33 6.00 17.85 -2.78
N PRO A 34 6.58 18.44 -3.84
CA PRO A 34 7.76 19.28 -3.71
C PRO A 34 7.55 20.34 -2.63
N GLY A 35 8.53 20.50 -1.74
CA GLY A 35 8.40 21.43 -0.63
C GLY A 35 8.05 20.77 0.70
N THR A 36 7.43 19.59 0.69
CA THR A 36 6.93 18.91 1.90
C THR A 36 7.92 17.89 2.47
N ARG A 37 7.80 17.58 3.77
CA ARG A 37 8.56 16.49 4.45
C ARG A 37 10.09 16.60 4.29
N LYS A 38 10.62 17.79 3.99
CA LYS A 38 12.04 18.01 3.65
C LYS A 38 13.01 17.46 4.69
N LYS A 39 12.76 17.75 5.97
CA LYS A 39 13.62 17.30 7.07
C LYS A 39 13.65 15.78 7.15
N VAL A 40 12.48 15.15 7.10
CA VAL A 40 12.30 13.69 7.13
C VAL A 40 13.09 13.02 6.01
N LEU A 41 12.89 13.48 4.76
CA LEU A 41 13.57 12.94 3.60
C LEU A 41 15.09 13.12 3.70
N LYS A 42 15.55 14.31 4.10
CA LYS A 42 16.98 14.60 4.26
C LYS A 42 17.65 13.75 5.34
N ASP A 43 16.96 13.46 6.43
CA ASP A 43 17.51 12.62 7.50
C ASP A 43 17.62 11.16 7.06
N ILE A 44 16.63 10.65 6.30
CA ILE A 44 16.70 9.32 5.67
C ILE A 44 17.82 9.26 4.63
N GLU A 45 18.00 10.30 3.81
CA GLU A 45 19.08 10.38 2.83
C GLU A 45 20.46 10.35 3.51
N LYS A 46 20.68 11.15 4.56
CA LYS A 46 21.92 11.11 5.35
C LYS A 46 22.17 9.73 5.96
N TRP A 47 21.11 9.10 6.48
CA TRP A 47 21.19 7.73 6.99
C TRP A 47 21.59 6.78 5.87
N ALA A 48 20.93 6.80 4.71
CA ALA A 48 21.25 5.95 3.57
C ALA A 48 22.70 6.14 3.10
N ASP A 49 23.19 7.37 3.06
CA ASP A 49 24.54 7.74 2.63
C ASP A 49 25.63 7.36 3.65
N GLY A 50 25.26 7.05 4.88
CA GLY A 50 26.22 6.79 5.96
C GLY A 50 26.93 8.06 6.44
N THR A 51 26.42 9.24 6.09
CA THR A 51 26.88 10.55 6.60
C THR A 51 26.19 10.92 7.92
N SER A 52 25.11 10.22 8.27
CA SER A 52 24.50 10.27 9.59
C SER A 52 25.44 9.69 10.68
N PRO A 53 25.42 10.21 11.92
CA PRO A 53 26.05 9.53 13.05
C PRO A 53 25.43 8.15 13.33
N VAL A 54 24.19 7.92 12.87
CA VAL A 54 23.49 6.64 12.99
C VAL A 54 23.99 5.67 11.90
N LYS A 55 24.67 4.59 12.33
CA LYS A 55 25.29 3.59 11.44
C LYS A 55 24.50 2.30 11.30
N THR A 56 23.20 2.32 11.61
CA THR A 56 22.34 1.14 11.54
C THR A 56 22.14 0.66 10.10
N LEU A 57 21.94 -0.65 9.93
CA LEU A 57 21.50 -1.23 8.66
C LEU A 57 19.97 -1.16 8.48
N GLY A 58 19.20 -1.01 9.56
CA GLY A 58 17.75 -0.87 9.51
C GLY A 58 17.29 0.54 9.87
N TYR A 59 16.26 1.02 9.17
CA TYR A 59 15.52 2.23 9.48
C TYR A 59 14.02 1.94 9.36
N TRP A 60 13.23 2.33 10.34
CA TRP A 60 11.80 2.08 10.40
C TRP A 60 11.01 3.37 10.59
N ILE A 61 10.18 3.67 9.59
CA ILE A 61 9.20 4.74 9.63
C ILE A 61 7.88 4.19 10.17
N CYS A 62 7.59 4.53 11.41
CA CYS A 62 6.39 4.10 12.12
C CYS A 62 5.37 5.24 12.19
N GLY A 63 4.10 4.97 11.88
CA GLY A 63 3.09 6.02 11.82
C GLY A 63 1.67 5.50 11.72
N MET A 64 0.71 6.25 12.28
CA MET A 64 -0.70 5.95 12.13
C MET A 64 -1.15 6.01 10.66
N ALA A 65 -2.36 5.52 10.39
CA ALA A 65 -2.98 5.62 9.08
C ALA A 65 -2.96 7.09 8.59
N GLY A 66 -2.56 7.30 7.33
CA GLY A 66 -2.65 8.61 6.71
C GLY A 66 -1.60 9.66 7.09
N THR A 67 -0.52 9.27 7.78
CA THR A 67 0.62 10.17 8.05
C THR A 67 1.58 10.35 6.86
N GLY A 68 1.36 9.65 5.74
CA GLY A 68 2.16 9.77 4.52
C GLY A 68 3.37 8.84 4.40
N LYS A 69 3.37 7.70 5.12
CA LYS A 69 4.48 6.71 5.11
C LYS A 69 4.83 6.22 3.69
N SER A 70 3.86 5.69 2.96
CA SER A 70 4.08 5.17 1.59
C SER A 70 4.52 6.25 0.61
N THR A 71 4.03 7.48 0.80
CA THR A 71 4.45 8.65 0.02
C THR A 71 5.91 9.00 0.28
N ILE A 72 6.37 8.93 1.54
CA ILE A 72 7.78 9.09 1.91
C ILE A 72 8.62 7.94 1.33
N ALA A 73 8.18 6.68 1.49
CA ALA A 73 8.87 5.53 0.93
C ALA A 73 9.06 5.66 -0.59
N LYS A 74 8.02 6.13 -1.31
CA LYS A 74 8.08 6.39 -2.75
C LYS A 74 9.07 7.51 -3.10
N SER A 75 9.08 8.62 -2.38
CA SER A 75 10.10 9.67 -2.56
C SER A 75 11.51 9.12 -2.38
N VAL A 76 11.73 8.34 -1.32
CA VAL A 76 13.04 7.75 -1.05
C VAL A 76 13.43 6.76 -2.14
N CYS A 77 12.50 5.94 -2.65
CA CYS A 77 12.76 5.07 -3.81
C CYS A 77 13.25 5.90 -5.00
N ASN A 78 12.51 6.95 -5.39
CA ASN A 78 12.88 7.79 -6.54
C ASN A 78 14.26 8.44 -6.33
N THR A 79 14.55 8.97 -5.13
CA THR A 79 15.87 9.55 -4.82
C THR A 79 16.99 8.51 -4.91
N MET A 80 16.79 7.32 -4.33
CA MET A 80 17.81 6.26 -4.33
C MET A 80 18.01 5.65 -5.71
N GLU A 81 16.95 5.52 -6.52
CA GLU A 81 17.02 5.05 -7.91
C GLU A 81 17.82 6.03 -8.78
N ASN A 82 17.53 7.32 -8.71
CA ASN A 82 18.28 8.38 -9.41
C ASN A 82 19.77 8.38 -9.04
N ARG A 83 20.10 7.97 -7.81
CA ARG A 83 21.47 7.86 -7.30
C ARG A 83 22.10 6.49 -7.52
N LYS A 84 21.40 5.55 -8.19
CA LYS A 84 21.82 4.16 -8.43
C LYS A 84 22.14 3.39 -7.12
N MET A 85 21.40 3.70 -6.06
CA MET A 85 21.52 3.08 -4.74
C MET A 85 20.33 2.17 -4.40
N LEU A 86 19.20 2.29 -5.11
CA LEU A 86 18.02 1.45 -4.88
C LEU A 86 18.28 0.04 -5.42
N ALA A 87 18.50 -0.93 -4.53
CA ALA A 87 18.76 -2.31 -4.89
C ALA A 87 17.47 -3.12 -5.09
N ALA A 88 16.43 -2.84 -4.30
CA ALA A 88 15.11 -3.44 -4.46
C ALA A 88 14.03 -2.64 -3.73
N SER A 89 12.78 -2.87 -4.13
CA SER A 89 11.60 -2.34 -3.45
C SER A 89 10.47 -3.37 -3.37
N PHE A 90 9.70 -3.36 -2.29
CA PHE A 90 8.47 -4.15 -2.17
C PHE A 90 7.39 -3.33 -1.46
N PHE A 91 6.29 -3.06 -2.14
CA PHE A 91 5.17 -2.28 -1.63
C PHE A 91 4.01 -3.22 -1.34
N CYS A 92 3.80 -3.49 -0.04
CA CYS A 92 2.72 -4.34 0.40
C CYS A 92 1.36 -3.70 0.11
N SER A 93 0.34 -4.52 -0.13
CA SER A 93 -1.04 -4.03 -0.30
C SER A 93 -2.07 -5.09 0.03
N ARG A 94 -3.01 -4.77 0.92
CA ARG A 94 -4.12 -5.68 1.30
C ARG A 94 -5.03 -6.04 0.12
N GLN A 95 -5.06 -5.19 -0.91
CA GLN A 95 -5.96 -5.32 -2.06
C GLN A 95 -5.35 -6.14 -3.20
N ILE A 96 -4.03 -6.30 -3.23
CA ILE A 96 -3.34 -7.00 -4.32
C ILE A 96 -2.80 -8.32 -3.76
N PRO A 97 -3.32 -9.50 -4.19
CA PRO A 97 -2.94 -10.80 -3.62
C PRO A 97 -1.42 -11.03 -3.54
N GLU A 98 -0.70 -10.74 -4.62
CA GLU A 98 0.76 -10.90 -4.67
C GLU A 98 1.54 -9.90 -3.79
N CYS A 99 0.92 -8.77 -3.41
CA CYS A 99 1.54 -7.77 -2.55
C CYS A 99 1.22 -7.96 -1.07
N ARG A 100 0.20 -8.77 -0.72
CA ARG A 100 -0.04 -9.16 0.68
C ARG A 100 0.52 -10.54 1.03
N ASP A 101 0.98 -11.30 0.04
CA ASP A 101 1.59 -12.60 0.24
C ASP A 101 3.07 -12.45 0.64
N GLN A 102 3.39 -12.75 1.91
CA GLN A 102 4.75 -12.67 2.43
C GLN A 102 5.76 -13.54 1.65
N SER A 103 5.30 -14.65 1.05
CA SER A 103 6.16 -15.56 0.29
C SER A 103 6.76 -14.92 -0.96
N LYS A 104 6.18 -13.79 -1.41
CA LYS A 104 6.65 -13.00 -2.55
C LYS A 104 7.76 -12.03 -2.19
N ILE A 105 7.96 -11.67 -0.92
CA ILE A 105 8.88 -10.59 -0.52
C ILE A 105 10.32 -10.92 -0.91
N ILE A 106 10.86 -12.05 -0.43
CA ILE A 106 12.26 -12.42 -0.69
C ILE A 106 12.50 -12.70 -2.17
N PRO A 107 11.67 -13.51 -2.88
CA PRO A 107 11.80 -13.70 -4.33
C PRO A 107 11.85 -12.38 -5.11
N THR A 108 10.98 -11.43 -4.75
CA THR A 108 10.90 -10.12 -5.42
C THR A 108 12.11 -9.24 -5.14
N ILE A 109 12.65 -9.29 -3.92
CA ILE A 109 13.88 -8.58 -3.57
C ILE A 109 15.07 -9.15 -4.33
N VAL A 110 15.28 -10.48 -4.29
CA VAL A 110 16.46 -11.08 -4.94
C VAL A 110 16.41 -10.96 -6.46
N TYR A 111 15.21 -10.97 -7.05
CA TYR A 111 14.99 -10.68 -8.47
C TYR A 111 15.49 -9.28 -8.84
N GLN A 112 15.08 -8.24 -8.10
CA GLN A 112 15.53 -6.87 -8.32
C GLN A 112 17.04 -6.71 -8.04
N MET A 113 17.56 -7.38 -7.01
CA MET A 113 18.98 -7.34 -6.70
C MET A 113 19.85 -7.98 -7.78
N ALA A 114 19.36 -9.02 -8.45
CA ALA A 114 20.05 -9.62 -9.58
C ALA A 114 20.14 -8.67 -10.78
N GLN A 115 19.16 -7.79 -10.97
CA GLN A 115 19.22 -6.72 -11.97
C GLN A 115 20.14 -5.58 -11.52
N PHE A 116 20.14 -5.26 -10.23
CA PHE A 116 20.99 -4.22 -9.65
C PHE A 116 22.49 -4.59 -9.70
N SER A 117 22.84 -5.85 -9.42
CA SER A 117 24.22 -6.33 -9.41
C SER A 117 24.39 -7.61 -10.25
N PRO A 118 25.10 -7.53 -11.40
CA PRO A 118 25.38 -8.70 -12.23
C PRO A 118 26.18 -9.80 -11.51
N ILE A 119 26.98 -9.45 -10.50
CA ILE A 119 27.71 -10.44 -9.69
C ILE A 119 26.74 -11.18 -8.77
N PHE A 120 25.86 -10.45 -8.07
CA PHE A 120 24.81 -11.06 -7.27
C PHE A 120 23.90 -11.96 -8.14
N GLY A 121 23.49 -11.48 -9.31
CA GLY A 121 22.66 -12.25 -10.24
C GLY A 121 23.32 -13.54 -10.72
N ARG A 122 24.64 -13.55 -10.97
CA ARG A 122 25.38 -14.78 -11.33
C ARG A 122 25.39 -15.80 -10.20
N GLU A 123 25.60 -15.35 -8.96
CA GLU A 123 25.55 -16.23 -7.79
C GLU A 123 24.14 -16.80 -7.57
N LEU A 124 23.12 -15.95 -7.70
CA LEU A 124 21.72 -16.37 -7.58
C LEU A 124 21.36 -17.43 -8.62
N VAL A 125 21.73 -17.23 -9.89
CA VAL A 125 21.51 -18.20 -10.97
C VAL A 125 22.20 -19.53 -10.66
N THR A 126 23.44 -19.49 -10.17
CA THR A 126 24.18 -20.71 -9.82
C THR A 126 23.47 -21.50 -8.72
N ILE A 127 22.90 -20.82 -7.73
CA ILE A 127 22.15 -21.44 -6.64
C ILE A 127 20.85 -22.08 -7.13
N LEU A 128 20.10 -21.36 -7.96
CA LEU A 128 18.83 -21.82 -8.51
C LEU A 128 19.01 -22.91 -9.59
N GLN A 129 20.12 -22.93 -10.32
CA GLN A 129 20.47 -24.03 -11.22
C GLN A 129 20.76 -25.33 -10.45
N GLY A 130 21.37 -25.22 -9.27
CA GLY A 130 21.65 -26.38 -8.43
C GLY A 130 20.41 -26.93 -7.73
N ASP A 131 19.45 -26.07 -7.38
CA ASP A 131 18.20 -26.43 -6.71
C ASP A 131 17.15 -25.32 -6.93
N PRO A 132 16.27 -25.47 -7.94
CA PRO A 132 15.23 -24.48 -8.25
C PRO A 132 14.20 -24.30 -7.12
N ASP A 133 13.94 -25.34 -6.33
CA ASP A 133 12.91 -25.35 -5.30
C ASP A 133 13.24 -24.46 -4.11
N LYS A 134 14.50 -23.99 -3.99
CA LYS A 134 14.94 -23.01 -3.00
C LYS A 134 14.08 -21.74 -2.99
N ILE A 135 13.52 -21.35 -4.14
CA ILE A 135 12.66 -20.17 -4.25
C ILE A 135 11.29 -20.37 -3.61
N SER A 136 10.87 -21.60 -3.34
CA SER A 136 9.56 -21.94 -2.76
C SER A 136 9.67 -22.39 -1.30
N ARG A 137 10.87 -22.38 -0.73
CA ARG A 137 11.12 -22.75 0.67
C ARG A 137 10.62 -21.67 1.65
N PRO A 138 10.56 -21.96 2.97
CA PRO A 138 10.17 -20.97 3.96
C PRO A 138 11.07 -19.72 3.94
N PRO A 139 10.57 -18.55 4.38
CA PRO A 139 11.29 -17.27 4.28
C PRO A 139 12.67 -17.25 4.94
N SER A 140 12.83 -17.96 6.06
CA SER A 140 14.13 -18.03 6.75
C SER A 140 15.21 -18.71 5.91
N GLU A 141 14.86 -19.81 5.24
CA GLU A 141 15.72 -20.52 4.31
C GLU A 141 15.99 -19.70 3.05
N GLN A 142 14.95 -19.11 2.45
CA GLN A 142 15.10 -18.21 1.30
C GLN A 142 16.04 -17.06 1.61
N LEU A 143 15.88 -16.40 2.76
CA LEU A 143 16.72 -15.26 3.15
C LEU A 143 18.19 -15.68 3.22
N GLU A 144 18.49 -16.77 3.91
CA GLU A 144 19.85 -17.25 4.08
C GLU A 144 20.47 -17.64 2.73
N MET A 145 19.78 -18.47 1.95
CA MET A 145 20.32 -19.05 0.72
C MET A 145 20.34 -18.09 -0.45
N LEU A 146 19.33 -17.21 -0.57
CA LEU A 146 19.11 -16.40 -1.78
C LEU A 146 19.52 -14.94 -1.58
N LEU A 147 19.57 -14.45 -0.34
CA LEU A 147 19.98 -13.07 -0.05
C LEU A 147 21.32 -13.00 0.67
N VAL A 148 21.42 -13.52 1.90
CA VAL A 148 22.59 -13.37 2.78
C VAL A 148 23.83 -14.03 2.16
N GLY A 149 23.72 -15.30 1.74
CA GLY A 149 24.83 -16.04 1.14
C GLY A 149 25.39 -15.36 -0.11
N PRO A 150 24.58 -15.08 -1.15
CA PRO A 150 25.02 -14.39 -2.36
C PRO A 150 25.58 -12.98 -2.08
N TRP A 151 24.96 -12.25 -1.16
CA TRP A 151 25.44 -10.93 -0.75
C TRP A 151 26.83 -10.98 -0.11
N MET A 152 27.07 -11.93 0.79
CA MET A 152 28.38 -12.08 1.42
C MET A 152 29.48 -12.47 0.43
N LYS A 153 29.17 -13.25 -0.61
CA LYS A 153 30.11 -13.52 -1.70
C LYS A 153 30.44 -12.25 -2.49
N LEU A 154 29.43 -11.43 -2.79
CA LEU A 154 29.63 -10.14 -3.43
C LEU A 154 30.57 -9.25 -2.60
N VAL A 155 30.32 -9.13 -1.29
CA VAL A 155 31.16 -8.33 -0.38
C VAL A 155 32.60 -8.85 -0.37
N ARG A 156 32.82 -10.17 -0.27
CA ARG A 156 34.15 -10.78 -0.26
C ARG A 156 34.91 -10.64 -1.58
N SER A 157 34.20 -10.53 -2.70
CA SER A 157 34.82 -10.34 -4.02
C SER A 157 35.49 -8.97 -4.18
N GLY A 158 35.28 -8.03 -3.25
CA GLY A 158 35.80 -6.66 -3.34
C GLY A 158 35.14 -5.82 -4.44
N ALA A 159 34.19 -6.39 -5.19
CA ALA A 159 33.45 -5.71 -6.25
C ALA A 159 32.35 -4.78 -5.73
N MET A 160 32.13 -4.79 -4.41
CA MET A 160 31.36 -3.78 -3.71
C MET A 160 32.12 -2.45 -3.82
N HIS A 161 31.64 -1.57 -4.71
CA HIS A 161 32.11 -0.20 -4.78
C HIS A 161 31.67 0.53 -3.49
N SER A 162 32.22 1.69 -3.17
CA SER A 162 31.92 2.49 -1.96
C SER A 162 30.47 2.98 -1.82
N TYR A 163 29.51 2.43 -2.57
CA TYR A 163 28.11 2.81 -2.58
C TYR A 163 27.28 1.91 -1.65
N THR A 164 26.54 2.54 -0.75
CA THR A 164 25.55 1.85 0.08
C THR A 164 24.34 1.47 -0.78
N SER A 165 23.88 0.22 -0.67
CA SER A 165 22.68 -0.27 -1.35
C SER A 165 21.48 -0.22 -0.42
N VAL A 166 20.32 0.20 -0.93
CA VAL A 166 19.10 0.37 -0.12
C VAL A 166 17.98 -0.53 -0.65
N ILE A 167 17.35 -1.27 0.25
CA ILE A 167 16.11 -2.03 0.02
C ILE A 167 14.99 -1.34 0.79
N ILE A 168 13.84 -1.15 0.14
CA ILE A 168 12.69 -0.47 0.74
C ILE A 168 11.51 -1.43 0.78
N ILE A 169 10.96 -1.69 1.96
CA ILE A 169 9.75 -2.49 2.14
C ILE A 169 8.68 -1.61 2.78
N ASP A 170 7.69 -1.23 1.98
CA ASP A 170 6.61 -0.34 2.37
C ASP A 170 5.39 -1.10 2.90
N ALA A 171 4.75 -0.53 3.91
CA ALA A 171 3.47 -0.95 4.48
C ALA A 171 3.46 -2.41 4.98
N LEU A 172 4.42 -2.79 5.84
CA LEU A 172 4.48 -4.16 6.40
C LEU A 172 3.15 -4.63 7.04
N ASP A 173 2.34 -3.71 7.58
CA ASP A 173 1.01 -3.97 8.15
C ASP A 173 -0.09 -4.30 7.11
N GLU A 174 0.25 -4.27 5.83
CA GLU A 174 -0.60 -4.68 4.72
C GLU A 174 -0.25 -6.07 4.16
N CYS A 175 0.74 -6.75 4.75
CA CYS A 175 1.15 -8.10 4.39
C CYS A 175 0.67 -9.12 5.41
N GLU A 176 0.12 -10.23 4.93
CA GLU A 176 -0.30 -11.36 5.77
C GLU A 176 0.92 -12.16 6.23
N ASN A 177 0.92 -12.59 7.51
CA ASN A 177 2.00 -13.42 8.10
C ASN A 177 3.41 -12.82 7.95
N ILE A 178 3.52 -11.49 7.94
CA ILE A 178 4.79 -10.78 7.75
C ILE A 178 5.86 -11.13 8.79
N GLU A 179 5.45 -11.59 9.97
CA GLU A 179 6.35 -12.05 11.03
C GLU A 179 7.27 -13.17 10.57
N SER A 180 6.83 -14.03 9.66
CA SER A 180 7.66 -15.12 9.11
C SER A 180 8.91 -14.56 8.39
N VAL A 181 8.76 -13.48 7.62
CA VAL A 181 9.88 -12.78 6.97
C VAL A 181 10.70 -11.99 7.99
N LEU A 182 10.04 -11.23 8.89
CA LEU A 182 10.73 -10.40 9.88
C LEU A 182 11.56 -11.21 10.87
N SER A 183 11.09 -12.40 11.24
CA SER A 183 11.79 -13.32 12.16
C SER A 183 13.14 -13.78 11.63
N ALA A 184 13.34 -13.76 10.30
CA ALA A 184 14.62 -14.06 9.68
C ALA A 184 15.40 -12.78 9.33
N LEU A 185 14.72 -11.79 8.74
CA LEU A 185 15.35 -10.59 8.20
C LEU A 185 15.94 -9.69 9.29
N ILE A 186 15.19 -9.47 10.38
CA ILE A 186 15.64 -8.55 11.42
C ILE A 186 16.88 -9.09 12.15
N PRO A 187 16.97 -10.37 12.54
CA PRO A 187 18.23 -10.91 13.06
C PRO A 187 19.40 -10.81 12.08
N ALA A 188 19.18 -10.94 10.77
CA ALA A 188 20.24 -10.75 9.78
C ALA A 188 20.77 -9.31 9.76
N ILE A 189 19.89 -8.31 9.88
CA ILE A 189 20.21 -6.89 10.00
C ILE A 189 20.96 -6.61 11.31
N GLN A 190 20.40 -7.05 12.45
CA GLN A 190 20.95 -6.76 13.78
C GLN A 190 22.32 -7.41 14.00
N ASN A 191 22.52 -8.62 13.47
CA ASN A 191 23.80 -9.33 13.55
C ASN A 191 24.78 -8.95 12.42
N GLN A 192 24.52 -7.87 11.67
CA GLN A 192 25.41 -7.34 10.63
C GLN A 192 25.79 -8.38 9.55
N ARG A 193 24.90 -9.32 9.24
CA ARG A 193 25.16 -10.42 8.29
C ARG A 193 25.10 -9.99 6.82
N ILE A 194 24.70 -8.75 6.58
CA ILE A 194 24.48 -8.14 5.27
C ILE A 194 25.11 -6.74 5.21
N PRO A 195 26.44 -6.65 5.39
CA PRO A 195 27.13 -5.36 5.52
C PRO A 195 26.93 -4.51 4.26
N GLY A 196 26.69 -3.21 4.44
CA GLY A 196 26.47 -2.25 3.35
C GLY A 196 25.11 -2.34 2.66
N LEU A 197 24.25 -3.31 3.03
CA LEU A 197 22.86 -3.40 2.57
C LEU A 197 21.92 -2.83 3.62
N LYS A 198 21.35 -1.66 3.32
CA LYS A 198 20.42 -0.97 4.21
C LYS A 198 18.98 -1.31 3.89
N PHE A 199 18.14 -1.36 4.92
CA PHE A 199 16.72 -1.65 4.83
C PHE A 199 15.91 -0.52 5.42
N LEU A 200 15.04 0.07 4.60
CA LEU A 200 14.02 1.01 5.04
C LEU A 200 12.68 0.28 5.10
N PHE A 201 12.04 0.31 6.27
CA PHE A 201 10.73 -0.25 6.50
C PHE A 201 9.72 0.85 6.76
N THR A 202 8.48 0.66 6.34
CA THR A 202 7.35 1.45 6.86
C THR A 202 6.26 0.54 7.40
N SER A 203 5.61 0.97 8.48
CA SER A 203 4.40 0.30 8.96
C SER A 203 3.59 1.15 9.94
N ARG A 204 2.37 0.69 10.25
CA ARG A 204 1.65 1.04 11.48
C ARG A 204 2.32 0.41 12.72
N PRO A 205 2.11 0.94 13.94
CA PRO A 205 2.66 0.38 15.18
C PRO A 205 1.92 -0.89 15.64
N GLU A 206 1.62 -1.82 14.73
CA GLU A 206 0.96 -3.07 15.11
C GLU A 206 1.91 -3.96 15.91
N ASN A 207 1.40 -4.54 17.00
CA ASN A 207 2.23 -5.23 18.00
C ASN A 207 3.12 -6.33 17.41
N HIS A 208 2.60 -7.05 16.42
CA HIS A 208 3.31 -8.15 15.78
C HIS A 208 4.51 -7.70 14.91
N ILE A 209 4.49 -6.48 14.38
CA ILE A 209 5.64 -5.84 13.69
C ILE A 209 6.54 -5.16 14.71
N TYR A 210 5.95 -4.41 15.64
CA TYR A 210 6.67 -3.63 16.65
C TYR A 210 7.63 -4.50 17.46
N LYS A 211 7.22 -5.71 17.89
CA LYS A 211 8.08 -6.64 18.64
C LYS A 211 9.36 -7.06 17.91
N HIS A 212 9.37 -7.04 16.58
CA HIS A 212 10.55 -7.38 15.79
C HIS A 212 11.46 -6.16 15.58
N LEU A 213 10.89 -5.03 15.17
CA LEU A 213 11.64 -3.82 14.83
C LEU A 213 12.09 -3.01 16.06
N ASN A 214 11.46 -3.24 17.21
CA ASN A 214 11.82 -2.66 18.50
C ASN A 214 12.33 -3.75 19.44
N ALA A 215 13.61 -4.12 19.29
CA ALA A 215 14.25 -5.09 20.17
C ALA A 215 14.25 -4.61 21.64
N PRO A 216 13.78 -5.43 22.61
CA PRO A 216 13.77 -5.07 24.02
C PRO A 216 15.15 -5.21 24.70
N ASN A 217 16.10 -5.91 24.08
CA ASN A 217 17.44 -6.15 24.64
C ASN A 217 18.44 -5.09 24.19
N PRO A 218 19.44 -4.73 25.02
CA PRO A 218 20.49 -3.79 24.64
C PRO A 218 21.39 -4.41 23.56
N LEU A 219 21.11 -4.06 22.30
CA LEU A 219 21.99 -4.30 21.17
C LEU A 219 22.99 -3.14 21.03
N PRO A 220 24.20 -3.38 20.48
CA PRO A 220 25.08 -2.30 20.03
C PRO A 220 24.32 -1.30 19.16
N ALA A 221 24.69 -0.01 19.21
CA ALA A 221 23.93 1.05 18.54
C ALA A 221 23.77 0.79 17.03
N GLU A 222 24.83 0.30 16.37
CA GLU A 222 24.85 -0.08 14.95
C GLU A 222 23.99 -1.31 14.63
N SER A 223 23.73 -2.17 15.62
CA SER A 223 22.89 -3.37 15.50
C SER A 223 21.42 -3.08 15.75
N GLN A 224 21.03 -1.85 16.09
CA GLN A 224 19.63 -1.47 16.24
C GLN A 224 18.97 -1.18 14.89
N VAL A 225 17.64 -1.11 14.89
CA VAL A 225 16.86 -0.48 13.82
C VAL A 225 16.58 0.94 14.25
N GLU A 226 16.99 1.92 13.45
CA GLU A 226 16.70 3.33 13.68
C GLU A 226 15.20 3.60 13.53
N LYS A 227 14.61 4.43 14.40
CA LYS A 227 13.15 4.57 14.49
C LYS A 227 12.72 6.00 14.26
N MET A 228 11.77 6.18 13.37
CA MET A 228 11.12 7.46 13.13
C MET A 228 9.62 7.34 13.31
N TYR A 229 9.10 7.97 14.36
CA TYR A 229 7.67 8.01 14.65
C TYR A 229 7.03 9.25 14.00
N LEU A 230 6.38 9.08 12.84
CA LEU A 230 5.79 10.21 12.09
C LEU A 230 4.67 10.91 12.85
N HIS A 231 3.97 10.22 13.74
CA HIS A 231 2.91 10.80 14.56
C HIS A 231 3.47 11.69 15.69
N ASN A 232 4.77 11.59 16.00
CA ASN A 232 5.47 12.45 16.95
C ASN A 232 6.02 13.73 16.32
N VAL A 233 5.92 13.88 14.99
CA VAL A 233 6.27 15.14 14.33
C VAL A 233 5.34 16.25 14.82
N GLU A 234 5.92 17.42 15.10
CA GLU A 234 5.20 18.59 15.59
C GLU A 234 4.06 18.97 14.64
N GLU A 235 2.92 19.36 15.23
CA GLU A 235 1.72 19.68 14.46
C GLU A 235 1.92 20.82 13.49
N SER A 236 2.60 21.87 13.94
CA SER A 236 2.97 23.04 13.13
C SER A 236 3.69 22.65 11.86
N VAL A 237 4.71 21.79 11.97
CA VAL A 237 5.49 21.31 10.81
C VAL A 237 4.62 20.52 9.84
N VAL A 238 3.73 19.66 10.35
CA VAL A 238 2.82 18.89 9.48
C VAL A 238 1.79 19.80 8.81
N GLN A 239 1.28 20.79 9.52
CA GLN A 239 0.33 21.78 9.02
C GLN A 239 0.96 22.66 7.92
N GLU A 240 2.21 23.08 8.07
CA GLU A 240 2.97 23.78 7.01
C GLU A 240 3.10 22.92 5.75
N ASP A 241 3.46 21.65 5.90
CA ASP A 241 3.54 20.73 4.76
C ASP A 241 2.16 20.51 4.10
N ILE A 242 1.09 20.40 4.89
CA ILE A 242 -0.30 20.28 4.39
C ILE A 242 -0.72 21.56 3.65
N ALA A 243 -0.34 22.73 4.15
CA ALA A 243 -0.63 24.00 3.49
C ALA A 243 0.02 24.07 2.09
N ILE A 244 1.28 23.62 1.97
CA ILE A 244 1.96 23.50 0.67
C ILE A 244 1.20 22.53 -0.24
N TYR A 245 0.82 21.35 0.26
CA TYR A 245 0.07 20.34 -0.50
C TYR A 245 -1.27 20.88 -1.02
N LEU A 246 -2.09 21.45 -0.15
CA LEU A 246 -3.42 21.96 -0.50
C LEU A 246 -3.32 23.15 -1.44
N SER A 247 -2.40 24.08 -1.20
CA SER A 247 -2.18 25.23 -2.08
C SER A 247 -1.80 24.78 -3.48
N TYR A 248 -0.92 23.78 -3.60
CA TYR A 248 -0.52 23.24 -4.91
C TYR A 248 -1.68 22.53 -5.62
N LYS A 249 -2.43 21.65 -4.93
CA LYS A 249 -3.48 20.85 -5.56
C LYS A 249 -4.78 21.62 -5.83
N LEU A 250 -5.03 22.74 -5.15
CA LEU A 250 -6.26 23.54 -5.27
C LEU A 250 -6.03 24.94 -5.89
N GLN A 251 -4.83 25.22 -6.41
CA GLN A 251 -4.43 26.53 -6.93
C GLN A 251 -5.39 27.08 -8.01
N ASP A 252 -5.99 26.21 -8.82
CA ASP A 252 -6.80 26.60 -9.99
C ASP A 252 -8.27 26.91 -9.64
N LEU A 253 -8.68 26.70 -8.37
CA LEU A 253 -10.09 26.85 -7.95
C LEU A 253 -10.42 28.25 -7.41
N GLY A 254 -9.43 29.14 -7.22
CA GLY A 254 -9.67 30.49 -6.69
C GLY A 254 -10.24 30.49 -5.26
N ILE A 255 -9.84 29.53 -4.43
CA ILE A 255 -10.30 29.41 -3.03
C ILE A 255 -9.79 30.62 -2.22
N THR A 256 -10.65 31.19 -1.38
CA THR A 256 -10.28 32.31 -0.51
C THR A 256 -9.25 31.87 0.54
N GLN A 257 -8.37 32.78 0.97
CA GLN A 257 -7.39 32.46 2.03
C GLN A 257 -8.07 31.97 3.31
N LEU A 258 -9.22 32.56 3.66
CA LEU A 258 -10.00 32.17 4.84
C LEU A 258 -10.48 30.71 4.75
N ASP A 259 -10.97 30.30 3.58
CA ASP A 259 -11.41 28.91 3.37
C ASP A 259 -10.22 27.96 3.33
N MET A 260 -9.11 28.34 2.68
CA MET A 260 -7.86 27.57 2.70
C MET A 260 -7.38 27.30 4.13
N ASP A 261 -7.33 28.33 4.97
CA ASP A 261 -6.91 28.22 6.37
C ASP A 261 -7.81 27.25 7.15
N LYS A 262 -9.13 27.26 6.89
CA LYS A 262 -10.06 26.30 7.50
C LYS A 262 -9.80 24.87 7.02
N LEU A 263 -9.57 24.64 5.73
CA LEU A 263 -9.27 23.31 5.19
C LEU A 263 -7.94 22.76 5.75
N ILE A 264 -6.93 23.62 5.85
CA ILE A 264 -5.63 23.31 6.46
C ILE A 264 -5.85 22.91 7.93
N LYS A 265 -6.53 23.75 8.71
CA LYS A 265 -6.83 23.47 10.12
C LYS A 265 -7.62 22.17 10.32
N SER A 266 -8.63 21.94 9.49
CA SER A 266 -9.44 20.71 9.53
C SER A 266 -8.64 19.44 9.19
N SER A 267 -7.52 19.56 8.49
CA SER A 267 -6.67 18.40 8.18
C SER A 267 -5.85 17.90 9.38
N GLY A 268 -5.67 18.72 10.43
CA GLY A 268 -4.85 18.36 11.60
C GLY A 268 -3.47 17.84 11.19
N LYS A 269 -3.05 16.67 11.68
CA LYS A 269 -1.80 16.02 11.24
C LYS A 269 -1.96 14.98 10.13
N LEU A 270 -3.13 14.90 9.49
CA LEU A 270 -3.48 13.80 8.59
C LEU A 270 -3.40 14.22 7.12
N PHE A 271 -2.33 13.82 6.44
CA PHE A 271 -2.21 13.95 4.99
C PHE A 271 -3.32 13.24 4.24
N ILE A 272 -3.80 12.11 4.77
CA ILE A 272 -4.94 11.42 4.16
C ILE A 272 -6.21 12.26 4.14
N TYR A 273 -6.43 13.09 5.16
CA TYR A 273 -7.58 13.97 5.19
C TYR A 273 -7.46 14.97 4.04
N ALA A 274 -6.32 15.68 3.95
CA ALA A 274 -6.05 16.63 2.88
C ALA A 274 -6.14 15.98 1.49
N ALA A 275 -5.58 14.79 1.32
CA ALA A 275 -5.60 14.07 0.05
C ALA A 275 -6.99 13.58 -0.36
N THR A 276 -7.79 13.11 0.59
CA THR A 276 -9.17 12.68 0.35
C THR A 276 -10.07 13.90 0.08
N LEU A 277 -9.85 14.98 0.82
CA LEU A 277 -10.53 16.27 0.64
C LEU A 277 -10.30 16.84 -0.76
N VAL A 278 -9.05 16.84 -1.24
CA VAL A 278 -8.72 17.26 -2.62
C VAL A 278 -9.49 16.42 -3.63
N LYS A 279 -9.49 15.08 -3.51
CA LYS A 279 -10.25 14.22 -4.43
C LYS A 279 -11.76 14.45 -4.35
N TYR A 280 -12.27 14.75 -3.16
CA TYR A 280 -13.68 15.04 -2.97
C TYR A 280 -14.09 16.36 -3.64
N ILE A 281 -13.29 17.41 -3.47
CA ILE A 281 -13.52 18.73 -4.07
C ILE A 281 -13.32 18.68 -5.60
N CYS A 282 -12.20 18.11 -6.05
CA CYS A 282 -11.79 18.05 -7.45
C CYS A 282 -12.35 16.80 -8.14
N ASP A 283 -13.66 16.62 -8.05
CA ASP A 283 -14.39 15.52 -8.67
C ASP A 283 -14.46 15.73 -10.19
N PRO A 284 -13.84 14.86 -11.01
CA PRO A 284 -13.79 15.03 -12.46
C PRO A 284 -15.16 14.99 -13.13
N ASP A 285 -16.12 14.27 -12.54
CA ASP A 285 -17.47 14.15 -13.09
C ASP A 285 -18.34 15.38 -12.77
N PHE A 286 -17.98 16.14 -11.73
CA PHE A 286 -18.74 17.29 -11.22
C PHE A 286 -17.83 18.49 -10.85
N PRO A 287 -17.04 19.03 -11.80
CA PRO A 287 -16.10 20.11 -11.52
C PRO A 287 -16.79 21.42 -11.10
N ASP A 288 -18.02 21.64 -11.55
CA ASP A 288 -18.85 22.79 -11.19
C ASP A 288 -19.25 22.81 -9.71
N LEU A 289 -19.26 21.65 -9.05
CA LEU A 289 -19.57 21.54 -7.63
C LEU A 289 -18.38 21.85 -6.70
N ALA A 290 -17.16 22.00 -7.22
CA ALA A 290 -15.94 22.13 -6.41
C ALA A 290 -16.04 23.23 -5.33
N LEU A 291 -16.48 24.44 -5.70
CA LEU A 291 -16.62 25.55 -4.75
C LEU A 291 -17.74 25.31 -3.72
N SER A 292 -18.83 24.65 -4.11
CA SER A 292 -19.89 24.28 -3.17
C SER A 292 -19.41 23.24 -2.14
N LYS A 293 -18.59 22.26 -2.58
CA LYS A 293 -17.94 21.29 -1.69
C LYS A 293 -16.93 21.95 -0.76
N VAL A 294 -16.18 22.96 -1.22
CA VAL A 294 -15.33 23.78 -0.34
C VAL A 294 -16.18 24.44 0.76
N GLN A 295 -17.29 25.09 0.40
CA GLN A 295 -18.18 25.74 1.36
C GLN A 295 -18.80 24.75 2.34
N GLU A 296 -19.22 23.57 1.89
CA GLU A 296 -19.72 22.48 2.74
C GLU A 296 -18.66 22.08 3.78
N MET A 297 -17.43 21.84 3.32
CA MET A 297 -16.32 21.41 4.18
C MET A 297 -15.86 22.48 5.15
N THR A 298 -15.88 23.76 4.76
CA THR A 298 -15.51 24.87 5.65
C THR A 298 -16.63 25.26 6.63
N SER A 299 -17.89 24.94 6.30
CA SER A 299 -19.06 25.18 7.15
C SER A 299 -19.26 24.12 8.23
N MET A 300 -18.77 22.89 8.02
CA MET A 300 -18.84 21.82 9.01
C MET A 300 -18.11 22.12 10.34
N GLY A 301 -17.23 23.13 10.34
CA GLY A 301 -16.55 23.65 11.53
C GLY A 301 -15.54 22.68 12.15
N SER A 302 -14.52 23.21 12.81
CA SER A 302 -13.67 22.41 13.70
C SER A 302 -14.41 22.24 15.03
N ILE A 303 -14.98 21.06 15.28
CA ILE A 303 -15.57 20.76 16.59
C ILE A 303 -14.41 20.61 17.60
N PRO A 304 -14.41 21.37 18.71
CA PRO A 304 -13.38 21.25 19.75
C PRO A 304 -13.28 19.81 20.27
N ASP A 305 -12.08 19.39 20.69
CA ASP A 305 -11.80 18.11 21.35
C ASP A 305 -11.98 16.83 20.50
N ARG A 306 -12.07 16.93 19.18
CA ARG A 306 -12.04 15.73 18.32
C ARG A 306 -10.63 15.17 18.16
N THR A 307 -10.53 13.86 18.27
CA THR A 307 -9.33 13.11 17.87
C THR A 307 -9.16 13.17 16.35
N GLN A 308 -7.92 13.01 15.87
CA GLN A 308 -7.62 13.00 14.42
C GLN A 308 -8.43 11.93 13.67
N THR A 309 -8.67 10.77 14.31
CA THR A 309 -9.50 9.70 13.75
C THR A 309 -10.95 10.16 13.53
N GLN A 310 -11.54 10.86 14.50
CA GLN A 310 -12.93 11.35 14.39
C GLN A 310 -13.08 12.42 13.29
N VAL A 311 -12.06 13.23 13.05
CA VAL A 311 -12.07 14.22 11.97
C VAL A 311 -12.04 13.52 10.60
N LEU A 312 -11.23 12.47 10.44
CA LEU A 312 -11.23 11.65 9.23
C LEU A 312 -12.57 10.90 9.04
N ASP A 313 -13.13 10.38 10.13
CA ASP A 313 -14.41 9.67 10.12
C ASP A 313 -15.57 10.58 9.69
N GLN A 314 -15.53 11.87 10.06
CA GLN A 314 -16.49 12.86 9.58
C GLN A 314 -16.40 13.05 8.07
N LEU A 315 -15.19 13.16 7.51
CA LEU A 315 -15.01 13.28 6.06
C LEU A 315 -15.56 12.05 5.32
N TYR A 316 -15.26 10.84 5.80
CA TYR A 316 -15.83 9.62 5.22
C TYR A 316 -17.36 9.56 5.35
N SER A 317 -17.91 10.00 6.50
CA SER A 317 -19.35 10.07 6.70
C SER A 317 -20.01 11.03 5.70
N THR A 318 -19.40 12.19 5.45
CA THR A 318 -19.90 13.16 4.46
C THR A 318 -19.87 12.58 3.05
N ILE A 319 -18.76 11.96 2.65
CA ILE A 319 -18.63 11.30 1.34
C ILE A 319 -19.72 10.24 1.16
N LEU A 320 -19.96 9.40 2.16
CA LEU A 320 -20.99 8.36 2.11
C LEU A 320 -22.41 8.94 2.04
N ARG A 321 -22.71 9.99 2.83
CA ARG A 321 -24.02 10.64 2.80
C ARG A 321 -24.30 11.31 1.46
N ASN A 322 -23.29 11.87 0.82
CA ASN A 322 -23.45 12.49 -0.49
C ASN A 322 -23.50 11.45 -1.62
N ALA A 323 -22.87 10.28 -1.43
CA ALA A 323 -22.96 9.17 -2.38
C ALA A 323 -24.29 8.40 -2.30
N ILE A 324 -24.90 8.31 -1.11
CA ILE A 324 -26.16 7.61 -0.86
C ILE A 324 -27.31 8.62 -0.82
N PRO A 325 -28.24 8.63 -1.79
CA PRO A 325 -29.35 9.57 -1.79
C PRO A 325 -30.13 9.62 -0.47
N GLU A 326 -30.52 10.82 0.00
CA GLU A 326 -31.20 10.98 1.29
C GLU A 326 -32.62 10.38 1.32
N ARG A 327 -33.33 10.46 0.19
CA ARG A 327 -34.74 10.05 0.07
C ARG A 327 -34.86 8.62 -0.46
N LEU A 328 -34.27 7.67 0.25
CA LEU A 328 -34.35 6.24 -0.07
C LEU A 328 -35.26 5.50 0.91
N THR A 329 -35.94 4.48 0.41
CA THR A 329 -36.57 3.48 1.28
C THR A 329 -35.48 2.69 2.04
N PRO A 330 -35.80 2.07 3.19
CA PRO A 330 -34.84 1.23 3.91
C PRO A 330 -34.22 0.12 3.04
N SER A 331 -35.00 -0.44 2.10
CA SER A 331 -34.50 -1.45 1.16
C SER A 331 -33.47 -0.87 0.19
N GLN A 332 -33.78 0.27 -0.44
CA GLN A 332 -32.85 0.90 -1.37
C GLN A 332 -31.56 1.33 -0.68
N ARG A 333 -31.64 1.86 0.55
CA ARG A 333 -30.44 2.20 1.33
C ARG A 333 -29.58 0.96 1.60
N LYS A 334 -30.21 -0.20 1.86
CA LYS A 334 -29.52 -1.48 2.03
C LYS A 334 -28.80 -1.91 0.75
N ASP A 335 -29.33 -1.61 -0.43
CA ASP A 335 -28.66 -1.94 -1.70
C ASP A 335 -27.35 -1.15 -1.86
N TYR A 336 -27.38 0.17 -1.64
CA TYR A 336 -26.17 1.01 -1.67
C TYR A 336 -25.13 0.56 -0.65
N LEU A 337 -25.56 0.28 0.59
CA LEU A 337 -24.66 -0.24 1.63
C LEU A 337 -24.12 -1.62 1.26
N GLY A 338 -24.94 -2.49 0.65
CA GLY A 338 -24.54 -3.80 0.17
C GLY A 338 -23.41 -3.72 -0.85
N ILE A 339 -23.48 -2.77 -1.80
CA ILE A 339 -22.41 -2.50 -2.77
C ILE A 339 -21.11 -2.13 -2.03
N ILE A 340 -21.16 -1.13 -1.14
CA ILE A 340 -20.00 -0.64 -0.40
C ILE A 340 -19.40 -1.75 0.45
N HIS A 341 -20.23 -2.47 1.21
CA HIS A 341 -19.82 -3.57 2.08
C HIS A 341 -19.18 -4.70 1.27
N THR A 342 -19.70 -5.01 0.09
CA THR A 342 -19.11 -6.02 -0.81
C THR A 342 -17.72 -5.59 -1.29
N ILE A 343 -17.55 -4.33 -1.73
CA ILE A 343 -16.24 -3.80 -2.15
C ILE A 343 -15.22 -3.90 -1.01
N ILE A 344 -15.61 -3.55 0.22
CA ILE A 344 -14.71 -3.52 1.38
C ILE A 344 -14.36 -4.92 1.91
N THR A 345 -15.28 -5.88 1.81
CA THR A 345 -15.09 -7.21 2.42
C THR A 345 -14.60 -8.27 1.45
N ALA A 346 -14.65 -8.01 0.14
CA ALA A 346 -14.15 -8.92 -0.87
C ALA A 346 -12.67 -9.24 -0.65
N GLY A 347 -12.32 -10.53 -0.74
CA GLY A 347 -10.95 -10.99 -0.58
C GLY A 347 -10.01 -10.56 -1.72
N ARG A 348 -10.58 -10.10 -2.84
CA ARG A 348 -9.89 -9.47 -3.97
C ARG A 348 -10.81 -8.39 -4.57
N PRO A 349 -10.25 -7.36 -5.21
CA PRO A 349 -11.01 -6.40 -6.01
C PRO A 349 -11.97 -7.12 -6.97
N LEU A 350 -13.17 -6.57 -7.13
CA LEU A 350 -14.24 -7.11 -7.98
C LEU A 350 -14.61 -6.09 -9.05
N THR A 351 -15.24 -6.55 -10.13
CA THR A 351 -15.84 -5.68 -11.15
C THR A 351 -17.26 -5.26 -10.76
N CYS A 352 -17.80 -4.23 -11.41
CA CYS A 352 -19.19 -3.81 -11.25
C CYS A 352 -20.16 -4.97 -11.54
N SER A 353 -19.96 -5.66 -12.66
CA SER A 353 -20.71 -6.85 -13.06
C SER A 353 -20.72 -7.94 -11.98
N ILE A 354 -19.57 -8.33 -11.42
CA ILE A 354 -19.52 -9.36 -10.37
C ILE A 354 -20.30 -8.92 -9.12
N ILE A 355 -20.17 -7.67 -8.70
CA ILE A 355 -20.94 -7.14 -7.55
C ILE A 355 -22.44 -7.15 -7.85
N SER A 356 -22.82 -6.76 -9.06
CA SER A 356 -24.20 -6.75 -9.52
C SER A 356 -24.84 -8.14 -9.44
N GLU A 357 -24.13 -9.16 -9.92
CA GLU A 357 -24.55 -10.57 -9.86
C GLU A 357 -24.63 -11.07 -8.42
N LEU A 358 -23.59 -10.83 -7.62
CA LEU A 358 -23.53 -11.28 -6.23
C LEU A 358 -24.67 -10.69 -5.37
N LEU A 359 -25.08 -9.45 -5.65
CA LEU A 359 -26.13 -8.77 -4.91
C LEU A 359 -27.51 -8.84 -5.59
N GLY A 360 -27.62 -9.43 -6.77
CA GLY A 360 -28.89 -9.56 -7.50
C GLY A 360 -29.52 -8.22 -7.88
N MET A 361 -28.71 -7.24 -8.30
CA MET A 361 -29.15 -5.89 -8.65
C MET A 361 -28.73 -5.48 -10.06
N GLN A 362 -29.04 -4.24 -10.48
CA GLN A 362 -28.64 -3.71 -11.78
C GLN A 362 -27.21 -3.14 -11.72
N GLU A 363 -26.39 -3.46 -12.73
CA GLU A 363 -24.99 -3.01 -12.79
C GLU A 363 -24.88 -1.48 -12.80
N LYS A 364 -25.83 -0.80 -13.46
CA LYS A 364 -25.93 0.67 -13.47
C LYS A 364 -26.03 1.29 -12.06
N LEU A 365 -26.63 0.58 -11.10
CA LEU A 365 -26.68 1.04 -9.70
C LEU A 365 -25.31 0.93 -9.04
N VAL A 366 -24.57 -0.14 -9.34
CA VAL A 366 -23.20 -0.35 -8.87
C VAL A 366 -22.27 0.73 -9.42
N GLU A 367 -22.29 0.94 -10.74
CA GLU A 367 -21.52 1.99 -11.43
C GLU A 367 -21.84 3.39 -10.87
N ALA A 368 -23.12 3.73 -10.74
CA ALA A 368 -23.55 5.03 -10.19
C ALA A 368 -23.17 5.21 -8.71
N THR A 369 -23.04 4.12 -7.95
CA THR A 369 -22.56 4.18 -6.56
C THR A 369 -21.06 4.45 -6.52
N ILE A 370 -20.28 3.76 -7.37
CA ILE A 370 -18.83 3.91 -7.44
C ILE A 370 -18.45 5.29 -7.97
N SER A 371 -19.15 5.82 -8.99
CA SER A 371 -18.87 7.15 -9.54
C SER A 371 -19.03 8.25 -8.49
N ARG A 372 -20.01 8.15 -7.60
CA ARG A 372 -20.20 9.10 -6.50
C ARG A 372 -19.17 8.96 -5.36
N MET A 373 -18.34 7.92 -5.39
CA MET A 373 -17.37 7.61 -4.36
C MET A 373 -15.92 7.71 -4.85
N GLN A 374 -15.66 8.41 -5.96
CA GLN A 374 -14.33 8.59 -6.55
C GLN A 374 -13.30 9.27 -5.63
N SER A 375 -13.73 9.86 -4.51
CA SER A 375 -12.82 10.39 -3.49
C SER A 375 -12.14 9.32 -2.64
N VAL A 376 -12.74 8.13 -2.55
CA VAL A 376 -12.27 7.00 -1.73
C VAL A 376 -12.11 5.69 -2.52
N LEU A 377 -12.77 5.58 -3.68
CA LEU A 377 -12.69 4.47 -4.61
C LEU A 377 -12.05 4.89 -5.93
N TYR A 378 -11.42 3.94 -6.61
CA TYR A 378 -11.03 4.08 -8.00
C TYR A 378 -11.22 2.75 -8.73
N VAL A 379 -11.35 2.82 -10.05
CA VAL A 379 -11.48 1.64 -10.91
C VAL A 379 -10.22 1.51 -11.75
N SER A 380 -9.66 0.30 -11.83
CA SER A 380 -8.56 -0.03 -12.74
C SER A 380 -8.72 -1.43 -13.29
N ASP A 381 -8.47 -1.60 -14.59
CA ASP A 381 -8.69 -2.89 -15.27
C ASP A 381 -10.06 -3.48 -14.92
N TYR A 382 -11.09 -2.62 -14.88
CA TYR A 382 -12.47 -2.92 -14.48
C TYR A 382 -12.67 -3.33 -13.01
N LEU A 383 -11.59 -3.46 -12.23
CA LEU A 383 -11.62 -3.82 -10.82
C LEU A 383 -11.71 -2.59 -9.93
N ILE A 384 -12.47 -2.70 -8.85
CA ILE A 384 -12.74 -1.61 -7.92
C ILE A 384 -11.80 -1.70 -6.72
N TYR A 385 -11.14 -0.60 -6.42
CA TYR A 385 -10.17 -0.46 -5.34
C TYR A 385 -10.54 0.70 -4.43
N THR A 386 -10.02 0.66 -3.20
CA THR A 386 -9.99 1.77 -2.26
C THR A 386 -8.64 2.50 -2.36
N PHE A 387 -8.64 3.83 -2.25
CA PHE A 387 -7.40 4.61 -2.24
C PHE A 387 -6.53 4.33 -1.01
N HIS A 388 -7.15 4.02 0.13
CA HIS A 388 -6.42 3.79 1.37
C HIS A 388 -7.19 2.87 2.32
N ALA A 389 -6.45 1.97 3.00
CA ALA A 389 -7.00 0.99 3.92
C ALA A 389 -7.80 1.60 5.09
N SER A 390 -7.57 2.88 5.44
CA SER A 390 -8.33 3.55 6.50
C SER A 390 -9.81 3.73 6.20
N PHE A 391 -10.21 3.79 4.93
CA PHE A 391 -11.62 3.84 4.55
C PHE A 391 -12.29 2.49 4.83
N ALA A 392 -11.64 1.39 4.44
CA ALA A 392 -12.07 0.04 4.82
C ALA A 392 -12.11 -0.11 6.35
N ASP A 393 -11.07 0.33 7.07
CA ASP A 393 -11.00 0.30 8.54
C ASP A 393 -12.17 1.07 9.18
N TYR A 394 -12.59 2.19 8.59
CA TYR A 394 -13.74 2.99 9.05
C TYR A 394 -15.06 2.23 8.86
N ILE A 395 -15.32 1.69 7.66
CA ILE A 395 -16.54 0.95 7.34
C ILE A 395 -16.72 -0.28 8.24
N VAL A 396 -15.64 -0.98 8.58
CA VAL A 396 -15.69 -2.23 9.37
C VAL A 396 -15.56 -2.03 10.88
N THR A 397 -15.56 -0.78 11.36
CA THR A 397 -15.51 -0.48 12.80
C THR A 397 -16.82 0.16 13.27
N LYS A 398 -17.59 -0.57 14.08
CA LYS A 398 -18.95 -0.19 14.50
C LYS A 398 -19.03 1.19 15.14
N ASP A 399 -18.11 1.50 16.05
CA ASP A 399 -18.10 2.77 16.77
C ASP A 399 -17.74 3.97 15.89
N ARG A 400 -17.15 3.73 14.71
CA ARG A 400 -16.72 4.77 13.77
C ARG A 400 -17.77 5.08 12.71
N SER A 401 -18.31 4.03 12.07
CA SER A 401 -19.24 4.17 10.94
C SER A 401 -20.73 4.06 11.30
N VAL A 402 -21.06 3.62 12.53
CA VAL A 402 -22.41 3.60 13.11
C VAL A 402 -23.49 3.07 12.15
N ASP A 403 -24.21 3.94 11.45
CA ASP A 403 -25.30 3.60 10.53
C ASP A 403 -24.82 3.07 9.18
N MET A 404 -23.54 3.19 8.88
CA MET A 404 -22.87 2.69 7.67
C MET A 404 -22.01 1.44 7.95
N TYR A 405 -22.01 0.96 9.19
CA TYR A 405 -21.17 -0.15 9.64
C TYR A 405 -21.39 -1.45 8.86
N CYS A 406 -20.28 -2.05 8.42
CA CYS A 406 -20.24 -3.37 7.82
C CYS A 406 -19.87 -4.44 8.85
N ASN A 407 -20.83 -5.30 9.20
CA ASN A 407 -20.51 -6.54 9.89
C ASN A 407 -19.88 -7.53 8.89
N LYS A 408 -18.55 -7.72 8.99
CA LYS A 408 -17.79 -8.61 8.08
C LYS A 408 -18.38 -10.02 8.02
N THR A 409 -18.74 -10.59 9.17
CA THR A 409 -19.27 -11.96 9.24
C THR A 409 -20.59 -12.09 8.52
N GLU A 410 -21.49 -11.13 8.69
CA GLU A 410 -22.78 -11.12 7.99
C GLU A 410 -22.59 -10.94 6.48
N CYS A 411 -21.73 -10.00 6.07
CA CYS A 411 -21.44 -9.77 4.66
C CYS A 411 -20.81 -11.00 4.00
N HIS A 412 -19.80 -11.62 4.63
CA HIS A 412 -19.18 -12.86 4.16
C HIS A 412 -20.18 -14.01 4.07
N THR A 413 -21.12 -14.11 5.02
CA THR A 413 -22.19 -15.13 4.98
C THR A 413 -23.11 -14.91 3.78
N LEU A 414 -23.57 -13.67 3.54
CA LEU A 414 -24.42 -13.33 2.41
C LEU A 414 -23.73 -13.59 1.07
N LEU A 415 -22.47 -13.15 0.93
CA LEU A 415 -21.68 -13.39 -0.28
C LEU A 415 -21.46 -14.89 -0.52
N SER A 416 -21.19 -15.67 0.53
CA SER A 416 -21.03 -17.13 0.42
C SER A 416 -22.31 -17.80 -0.11
N HIS A 417 -23.48 -17.43 0.39
CA HIS A 417 -24.75 -17.93 -0.12
C HIS A 417 -24.98 -17.58 -1.58
N SER A 418 -24.69 -16.34 -1.98
CA SER A 418 -24.81 -15.91 -3.38
C SER A 418 -23.87 -16.69 -4.30
N ILE A 419 -22.62 -16.89 -3.87
CA ILE A 419 -21.64 -17.72 -4.61
C ILE A 419 -22.15 -19.15 -4.75
N PHE A 420 -22.65 -19.80 -3.69
CA PHE A 420 -23.19 -21.16 -3.79
C PHE A 420 -24.40 -21.24 -4.74
N SER A 421 -25.24 -20.21 -4.75
CA SER A 421 -26.35 -20.14 -5.71
C SER A 421 -25.84 -20.08 -7.15
N HIS A 422 -24.80 -19.29 -7.43
CA HIS A 422 -24.17 -19.23 -8.75
C HIS A 422 -23.45 -20.53 -9.12
N MET A 423 -22.84 -21.21 -8.15
CA MET A 423 -22.18 -22.49 -8.36
C MET A 423 -23.14 -23.59 -8.83
N ASN A 424 -24.44 -23.48 -8.55
CA ASN A 424 -25.44 -24.41 -9.11
C ASN A 424 -25.56 -24.32 -10.64
N ASN A 425 -25.07 -23.23 -11.26
CA ASN A 425 -25.02 -23.09 -12.71
C ASN A 425 -23.72 -23.66 -13.32
N LEU A 426 -22.79 -24.15 -12.49
CA LEU A 426 -21.60 -24.82 -13.00
C LEU A 426 -21.99 -26.17 -13.60
N ARG A 427 -21.46 -26.45 -14.79
CA ARG A 427 -21.60 -27.74 -15.48
C ARG A 427 -20.22 -28.33 -15.73
N PHE A 428 -20.16 -29.66 -15.82
CA PHE A 428 -18.96 -30.33 -16.26
C PHE A 428 -18.56 -29.80 -17.64
N ASN A 429 -17.27 -29.49 -17.81
CA ASN A 429 -16.72 -28.99 -19.06
C ASN A 429 -17.42 -27.72 -19.57
N ILE A 430 -17.36 -26.62 -18.80
CA ILE A 430 -18.10 -25.38 -19.10
C ILE A 430 -17.82 -24.82 -20.51
N CYS A 431 -16.59 -24.99 -21.00
CA CYS A 431 -16.13 -24.57 -22.32
C CYS A 431 -16.31 -25.64 -23.42
N ASP A 432 -16.99 -26.75 -23.12
CA ASP A 432 -17.23 -27.86 -24.05
C ASP A 432 -15.93 -28.35 -24.75
N LEU A 433 -14.82 -28.38 -24.02
CA LEU A 433 -13.51 -28.78 -24.53
C LEU A 433 -13.51 -30.25 -24.95
N PRO A 434 -12.87 -30.60 -26.08
CA PRO A 434 -12.83 -31.97 -26.56
C PRO A 434 -11.93 -32.88 -25.70
N SER A 435 -11.03 -32.30 -24.90
CA SER A 435 -10.03 -33.01 -24.11
C SER A 435 -9.47 -32.14 -23.00
N SER A 436 -9.14 -32.73 -21.84
CA SER A 436 -8.42 -32.08 -20.75
C SER A 436 -6.89 -32.19 -20.85
N PHE A 437 -6.36 -32.73 -21.97
CA PHE A 437 -4.92 -32.88 -22.19
C PHE A 437 -4.26 -31.65 -22.82
N LEU A 438 -5.04 -30.69 -23.30
CA LEU A 438 -4.53 -29.42 -23.80
C LEU A 438 -4.32 -28.47 -22.61
N ALA A 439 -3.21 -27.73 -22.60
CA ALA A 439 -3.06 -26.63 -21.67
C ALA A 439 -3.99 -25.48 -22.08
N ASP A 440 -4.46 -24.69 -21.12
CA ASP A 440 -5.41 -23.59 -21.38
C ASP A 440 -4.93 -22.64 -22.51
N LYS A 441 -3.62 -22.38 -22.59
CA LYS A 441 -2.99 -21.53 -23.62
C LYS A 441 -3.03 -22.12 -25.05
N ASP A 442 -3.27 -23.41 -25.18
CA ASP A 442 -3.28 -24.15 -26.44
C ASP A 442 -4.73 -24.38 -26.94
N VAL A 443 -5.73 -23.92 -26.18
CA VAL A 443 -7.15 -23.92 -26.56
C VAL A 443 -7.44 -22.66 -27.37
N PRO A 444 -7.96 -22.76 -28.61
CA PRO A 444 -8.39 -21.60 -29.38
C PRO A 444 -9.56 -20.87 -28.70
N ASP A 445 -9.55 -19.54 -28.75
CA ASP A 445 -10.63 -18.66 -28.23
C ASP A 445 -11.99 -18.93 -28.89
#